data_AF-A0A2S9FD85-F1
#
_entry.id   AF-A0A2S9FD85-F1
#
_cell.length_a   1.000
_cell.length_b   1.000
_cell.length_c   1.000
_cell.angle_alpha   90.00
_cell.angle_beta   90.00
_cell.angle_gamma   90.00
#
_symmetry.space_group_name_H-M   'P 1'
#
loop_
_entity.id
_entity.type
_entity.pdbx_description
1 polymer ?
#
loop_
_entity_poly.entity_id
_entity_poly.type
_entity_poly.pdbx_seq_one_letter_code
_entity_poly.pdbx_strand_id
1 'polypeptide(L)'
;MRHNRYGYGLAVAGAAVLVLGACSSTANDTEASSSTSAVSSDTSAAPSSSPSATGTQAAHNMADVMFSQMMIPHHQQAIEMSDMLFGKQGIDPEITAMAEQIKNAQGPEIEQMKTWLQEWGTPPMADGMPG
;
A
#
# COMPACT_ATOMS: atom_id res chain seq x y z
N MET A 1 -34.28 -17.09 -41.04
CA MET A 1 -34.42 -17.94 -39.83
C MET A 1 -33.48 -19.12 -39.92
N ARG A 2 -32.37 -19.14 -39.16
CA ARG A 2 -31.71 -20.33 -38.58
C ARG A 2 -30.85 -19.84 -37.40
N HIS A 3 -31.09 -20.42 -36.24
CA HIS A 3 -30.45 -20.12 -34.96
C HIS A 3 -29.03 -20.70 -34.91
N ASN A 4 -28.16 -20.10 -34.10
CA ASN A 4 -27.19 -20.89 -33.35
C ASN A 4 -26.97 -20.27 -31.97
N ARG A 5 -27.34 -21.03 -30.93
CA ARG A 5 -27.19 -20.70 -29.51
C ARG A 5 -26.15 -21.64 -28.94
N TYR A 6 -25.14 -21.13 -28.25
CA TYR A 6 -24.33 -21.83 -27.24
C TYR A 6 -23.80 -20.72 -26.31
N GLY A 7 -23.94 -20.73 -25.00
CA GLY A 7 -24.21 -21.80 -24.04
C GLY A 7 -23.28 -21.53 -22.85
N TYR A 8 -23.86 -21.30 -21.68
CA TYR A 8 -23.18 -21.03 -20.41
C TYR A 8 -22.10 -22.07 -20.09
N GLY A 9 -21.01 -21.62 -19.45
CA GLY A 9 -19.95 -22.47 -18.92
C GLY A 9 -19.21 -21.82 -17.76
N LEU A 10 -19.90 -21.64 -16.63
CA LEU A 10 -19.30 -21.43 -15.32
C LEU A 10 -18.57 -22.71 -14.90
N ALA A 11 -17.26 -22.66 -14.69
CA ALA A 11 -16.54 -23.64 -13.89
C ALA A 11 -15.28 -22.98 -13.30
N VAL A 12 -15.46 -22.29 -12.18
CA VAL A 12 -14.38 -21.98 -11.24
C VAL A 12 -14.05 -23.29 -10.53
N ALA A 13 -12.89 -23.88 -10.85
CA ALA A 13 -12.29 -24.94 -10.06
C ALA A 13 -11.05 -24.37 -9.38
N GLY A 14 -11.28 -23.66 -8.27
CA GLY A 14 -10.22 -23.26 -7.36
C GLY A 14 -9.74 -24.46 -6.56
N ALA A 15 -8.46 -24.80 -6.71
CA ALA A 15 -7.74 -25.66 -5.78
C ALA A 15 -6.52 -24.88 -5.28
N ALA A 16 -6.75 -23.97 -4.33
CA ALA A 16 -5.67 -23.32 -3.59
C ALA A 16 -5.17 -24.28 -2.52
N VAL A 17 -4.08 -24.99 -2.81
CA VAL A 17 -3.34 -25.76 -1.80
C VAL A 17 -2.39 -24.79 -1.09
N LEU A 18 -2.81 -24.28 0.07
CA LEU A 18 -1.95 -23.53 0.97
C LEU A 18 -1.12 -24.51 1.80
N VAL A 19 0.12 -24.77 1.35
CA VAL A 19 1.14 -25.40 2.19
C VAL A 19 1.73 -24.32 3.09
N LEU A 20 1.34 -24.31 4.37
CA LEU A 20 2.07 -23.60 5.43
C LEU A 20 2.90 -24.61 6.22
N GLY A 21 4.22 -24.43 6.20
CA GLY A 21 5.18 -25.13 7.06
C GLY A 21 6.60 -24.96 6.50
N ALA A 22 7.62 -24.62 7.25
CA ALA A 22 7.75 -24.32 8.67
C ALA A 22 9.01 -23.45 8.84
N CYS A 23 9.05 -22.63 9.89
CA CYS A 23 10.21 -21.82 10.26
C CYS A 23 11.47 -22.69 10.43
N SER A 24 12.55 -22.35 9.72
CA SER A 24 13.88 -22.87 10.03
C SER A 24 14.48 -22.09 11.19
N SER A 25 14.29 -22.61 12.40
CA SER A 25 15.04 -22.21 13.59
C SER A 25 15.95 -23.37 14.00
N THR A 26 17.07 -23.52 13.30
CA THR A 26 18.15 -24.47 13.63
C THR A 26 19.44 -23.69 13.40
N ALA A 27 19.97 -23.11 14.46
CA ALA A 27 20.95 -23.69 15.37
C ALA A 27 22.30 -23.09 15.05
N ASN A 28 22.88 -22.54 16.10
CA ASN A 28 24.14 -21.84 16.15
C ASN A 28 25.28 -22.83 15.86
N ASP A 29 25.77 -22.85 14.63
CA ASP A 29 27.03 -23.50 14.29
C ASP A 29 28.18 -22.60 14.75
N THR A 30 28.73 -22.96 15.91
CA THR A 30 30.02 -22.46 16.41
C THR A 30 31.12 -23.05 15.54
N GLU A 31 31.71 -22.23 14.67
CA GLU A 31 33.01 -22.52 14.04
C GLU A 31 33.92 -21.31 14.25
N ALA A 32 35.09 -21.60 14.83
CA ALA A 32 36.09 -20.64 15.24
C ALA A 32 36.87 -20.10 14.04
N SER A 33 37.12 -18.78 14.00
CA SER A 33 38.44 -18.18 13.70
C SER A 33 38.41 -16.64 13.66
N SER A 34 39.46 -16.06 14.26
CA SER A 34 40.09 -14.79 13.89
C SER A 34 39.47 -13.46 14.34
N SER A 35 40.01 -12.96 15.45
CA SER A 35 40.58 -11.60 15.61
C SER A 35 39.89 -10.41 14.94
N THR A 36 39.05 -9.70 15.70
CA THR A 36 39.04 -8.22 15.73
C THR A 36 38.42 -7.73 17.03
N SER A 37 39.08 -6.80 17.71
CA SER A 37 38.57 -6.12 18.90
C SER A 37 37.26 -5.40 18.58
N ALA A 38 36.14 -5.94 19.07
CA ALA A 38 34.84 -5.28 19.02
C ALA A 38 34.71 -4.37 20.24
N VAL A 39 34.60 -3.07 19.98
CA VAL A 39 34.16 -2.07 20.95
C VAL A 39 32.78 -2.47 21.47
N SER A 40 32.66 -2.66 22.78
CA SER A 40 31.38 -2.82 23.45
C SER A 40 30.62 -1.51 23.39
N SER A 41 29.68 -1.40 22.44
CA SER A 41 28.61 -0.42 22.51
C SER A 41 27.48 -1.01 23.33
N ASP A 42 27.45 -0.72 24.63
CA ASP A 42 26.23 -0.87 25.42
C ASP A 42 25.23 0.16 24.89
N THR A 43 24.38 -0.28 23.96
CA THR A 43 23.11 0.38 23.69
C THR A 43 22.05 -0.54 24.24
N SER A 44 21.54 -0.15 25.41
CA SER A 44 20.33 -0.67 25.99
C SER A 44 19.18 -0.54 24.98
N ALA A 45 18.91 -1.62 24.25
CA ALA A 45 17.73 -1.74 23.41
C ALA A 45 16.50 -1.86 24.32
N ALA A 46 15.72 -0.78 24.41
CA ALA A 46 14.41 -0.83 25.03
C ALA A 46 13.54 -1.85 24.26
N PRO A 47 12.81 -2.76 24.92
CA PRO A 47 11.91 -3.68 24.24
C PRO A 47 10.74 -2.88 23.64
N SER A 48 10.73 -2.76 22.31
CA SER A 48 9.56 -2.30 21.57
C SER A 48 8.46 -3.34 21.76
N SER A 49 7.51 -3.02 22.64
CA SER A 49 6.33 -3.84 22.86
C SER A 49 5.45 -3.75 21.62
N SER A 50 5.47 -4.80 20.80
CA SER A 50 4.50 -4.97 19.71
C SER A 50 3.14 -5.31 20.33
N PRO A 51 2.06 -4.55 20.10
CA PRO A 51 0.75 -4.97 20.54
C PRO A 51 0.30 -6.16 19.69
N SER A 52 0.09 -7.31 20.35
CA SER A 52 -0.55 -8.48 19.76
C SER A 52 -1.96 -8.11 19.32
N ALA A 53 -2.18 -7.98 18.01
CA ALA A 53 -3.49 -7.73 17.42
C ALA A 53 -4.39 -8.97 17.61
N THR A 54 -5.17 -8.97 18.69
CA THR A 54 -6.31 -9.89 18.84
C THR A 54 -7.46 -9.31 18.02
N GLY A 55 -7.88 -10.05 17.00
CA GLY A 55 -8.86 -9.63 15.99
C GLY A 55 -10.20 -9.19 16.59
N THR A 56 -10.35 -7.90 16.76
CA THR A 56 -11.57 -7.14 16.46
C THR A 56 -11.21 -6.27 15.28
N GLN A 57 -12.10 -6.08 14.31
CA GLN A 57 -11.89 -5.15 13.18
C GLN A 57 -11.35 -3.84 13.77
N ALA A 58 -10.06 -3.55 13.51
CA ALA A 58 -9.37 -2.51 14.25
C ALA A 58 -10.13 -1.20 14.05
N ALA A 59 -10.56 -0.58 15.15
CA ALA A 59 -11.03 0.79 15.07
C ALA A 59 -9.90 1.63 14.45
N HIS A 60 -10.26 2.57 13.57
CA HIS A 60 -9.29 3.51 13.04
C HIS A 60 -8.61 4.28 14.19
N ASN A 61 -7.37 4.67 13.98
CA ASN A 61 -6.61 5.47 14.94
C ASN A 61 -6.15 6.79 14.30
N MET A 62 -5.49 7.63 15.09
CA MET A 62 -5.05 8.94 14.61
C MET A 62 -4.08 8.86 13.42
N ALA A 63 -3.27 7.80 13.33
CA ALA A 63 -2.37 7.61 12.19
C ALA A 63 -3.16 7.36 10.90
N ASP A 64 -4.27 6.62 10.95
CA ASP A 64 -5.11 6.36 9.77
C ASP A 64 -5.79 7.65 9.27
N VAL A 65 -6.25 8.48 10.22
CA VAL A 65 -6.81 9.81 9.94
C VAL A 65 -5.75 10.70 9.29
N MET A 66 -4.57 10.82 9.90
CA MET A 66 -3.48 11.65 9.38
C MET A 66 -2.99 11.17 8.03
N PHE A 67 -2.85 9.85 7.84
CA PHE A 67 -2.49 9.26 6.56
C PHE A 67 -3.49 9.67 5.48
N SER A 68 -4.78 9.46 5.73
CA SER A 68 -5.83 9.79 4.75
C SER A 68 -5.87 11.29 4.44
N GLN A 69 -5.77 12.11 5.49
CA GLN A 69 -5.74 13.58 5.38
C GLN A 69 -4.56 14.13 4.58
N MET A 70 -3.38 13.52 4.71
CA MET A 70 -2.17 13.95 3.99
C MET A 70 -2.05 13.34 2.60
N MET A 71 -2.56 12.12 2.42
CA MET A 71 -2.41 11.40 1.16
C MET A 71 -3.42 11.85 0.10
N ILE A 72 -4.59 12.37 0.51
CA ILE A 72 -5.53 13.01 -0.43
C ILE A 72 -4.86 14.14 -1.24
N PRO A 73 -4.29 15.20 -0.64
CA PRO A 73 -3.63 16.26 -1.41
C PRO A 73 -2.38 15.79 -2.15
N HIS A 74 -1.63 14.83 -1.58
CA HIS A 74 -0.49 14.22 -2.27
C HIS A 74 -0.91 13.53 -3.58
N HIS A 75 -1.99 12.75 -3.56
CA HIS A 75 -2.54 12.10 -4.74
C HIS A 75 -3.13 13.11 -5.73
N GLN A 76 -3.81 14.14 -5.26
CA GLN A 76 -4.32 15.21 -6.12
C GLN A 76 -3.18 15.89 -6.89
N GLN A 77 -2.06 16.19 -6.22
CA GLN A 77 -0.87 16.76 -6.87
C GLN A 77 -0.28 15.81 -7.92
N ALA A 78 -0.20 14.51 -7.63
CA ALA A 78 0.32 13.53 -8.58
C ALA A 78 -0.59 13.37 -9.81
N ILE A 79 -1.92 13.48 -9.65
CA ILE A 79 -2.86 13.54 -10.77
C ILE A 79 -2.67 14.82 -11.58
N GLU A 80 -2.54 15.98 -10.94
CA GLU A 80 -2.28 17.25 -11.63
C GLU A 80 -0.97 17.20 -12.42
N MET A 81 0.08 16.62 -11.82
CA MET A 81 1.36 16.38 -12.51
C MET A 81 1.21 15.46 -13.71
N SER A 82 0.43 14.38 -13.58
CA SER A 82 0.16 13.45 -14.67
C SER A 82 -0.61 14.13 -15.80
N ASP A 83 -1.61 14.95 -15.46
CA ASP A 83 -2.44 15.68 -16.42
C ASP A 83 -1.63 16.70 -17.25
N MET A 84 -0.57 17.28 -16.67
CA MET A 84 0.33 18.18 -17.40
C MET A 84 1.09 17.51 -18.56
N LEU A 85 1.13 16.18 -18.66
CA LEU A 85 1.77 15.49 -19.78
C LEU A 85 0.82 15.35 -20.98
N PHE A 86 -0.49 15.28 -20.74
CA PHE A 86 -1.46 15.13 -21.82
C PHE A 86 -1.50 16.38 -22.69
N GLY A 87 -1.32 16.20 -24.01
CA GLY A 87 -1.28 17.29 -24.98
C GLY A 87 0.11 17.88 -25.26
N LYS A 88 1.15 17.42 -24.56
CA LYS A 88 2.55 17.76 -24.91
C LYS A 88 3.05 16.89 -26.07
N GLN A 89 3.81 17.51 -26.97
CA GLN A 89 4.48 16.82 -28.07
C GLN A 89 5.87 16.35 -27.64
N GLY A 90 6.37 15.27 -28.25
CA GLY A 90 7.73 14.78 -28.02
C GLY A 90 7.92 14.05 -26.67
N ILE A 91 6.84 13.72 -25.97
CA ILE A 91 6.89 12.86 -24.79
C ILE A 91 6.88 11.40 -25.23
N ASP A 92 7.68 10.58 -24.55
CA ASP A 92 7.70 9.13 -24.78
C ASP A 92 6.30 8.53 -24.52
N PRO A 93 5.77 7.67 -25.41
CA PRO A 93 4.51 6.97 -25.20
C PRO A 93 4.45 6.18 -23.88
N GLU A 94 5.56 5.60 -23.42
CA GLU A 94 5.60 4.85 -22.14
C GLU A 94 5.39 5.78 -20.95
N ILE A 95 5.95 6.99 -20.99
CA ILE A 95 5.75 8.00 -19.94
C ILE A 95 4.29 8.48 -19.93
N THR A 96 3.69 8.66 -21.11
CA THR A 96 2.28 9.04 -21.22
C THR A 96 1.35 7.95 -20.67
N ALA A 97 1.64 6.68 -20.97
CA ALA A 97 0.91 5.55 -20.43
C ALA A 97 1.05 5.45 -18.90
N MET A 98 2.24 5.70 -18.36
CA MET A 98 2.47 5.75 -16.92
C MET A 98 1.65 6.86 -16.25
N ALA A 99 1.58 8.05 -16.84
CA ALA A 99 0.74 9.15 -16.33
C ALA A 99 -0.75 8.77 -16.29
N GLU A 100 -1.24 8.08 -17.31
CA GLU A 100 -2.61 7.56 -17.34
C GLU A 100 -2.85 6.51 -16.24
N GLN A 101 -1.89 5.60 -16.02
CA GLN A 101 -1.97 4.61 -14.94
C GLN A 101 -2.00 5.26 -13.56
N ILE A 102 -1.16 6.28 -13.31
CA ILE A 102 -1.15 7.04 -12.05
C ILE A 102 -2.52 7.64 -11.79
N LYS A 103 -3.09 8.33 -12.78
CA LYS A 103 -4.42 8.95 -12.67
C LYS A 103 -5.52 7.93 -12.38
N ASN A 104 -5.51 6.81 -13.09
CA ASN A 104 -6.52 5.76 -12.94
C ASN A 104 -6.42 5.01 -11.60
N ALA A 105 -5.23 4.93 -11.01
CA ALA A 105 -5.03 4.35 -9.69
C ALA A 105 -5.40 5.32 -8.56
N GLN A 106 -4.89 6.55 -8.61
CA GLN A 106 -4.96 7.46 -7.47
C GLN A 106 -6.32 8.15 -7.31
N GLY A 107 -7.08 8.33 -8.39
CA GLY A 107 -8.43 8.91 -8.33
C GLY A 107 -9.36 8.10 -7.41
N PRO A 108 -9.54 6.78 -7.64
CA PRO A 108 -10.31 5.92 -6.74
C PRO A 108 -9.79 5.89 -5.29
N GLU A 109 -8.47 5.92 -5.09
CA GLU A 109 -7.86 5.94 -3.75
C GLU A 109 -8.20 7.23 -2.98
N ILE A 110 -8.26 8.39 -3.66
CA ILE A 110 -8.74 9.65 -3.05
C ILE A 110 -10.17 9.48 -2.54
N GLU A 111 -11.07 8.94 -3.35
CA GLU A 111 -12.47 8.74 -2.97
C GLU A 111 -12.62 7.74 -1.81
N GLN A 112 -11.77 6.71 -1.79
CA GLN A 112 -11.72 5.77 -0.68
C GLN A 112 -11.30 6.44 0.63
N MET A 113 -10.25 7.26 0.60
CA MET A 113 -9.77 7.99 1.79
C MET A 113 -10.78 9.04 2.27
N LYS A 114 -11.46 9.74 1.36
CA LYS A 114 -12.57 10.64 1.72
C LYS A 114 -13.71 9.89 2.40
N THR A 115 -14.05 8.71 1.90
CA THR A 115 -15.09 7.85 2.48
C THR A 115 -14.72 7.44 3.91
N TRP A 116 -13.47 7.00 4.13
CA TRP A 116 -12.98 6.69 5.48
C TRP A 116 -13.08 7.87 6.44
N LEU A 117 -12.60 9.05 6.02
CA LEU A 117 -12.68 10.26 6.85
C LEU A 117 -14.13 10.62 7.20
N GLN A 118 -15.05 10.49 6.26
CA GLN A 118 -16.48 10.68 6.50
C GLN A 118 -17.05 9.68 7.51
N GLU A 119 -16.74 8.39 7.36
CA GLU A 119 -17.15 7.33 8.29
C GLU A 119 -16.59 7.53 9.71
N TRP A 120 -15.40 8.13 9.81
CA TRP A 120 -14.72 8.42 11.08
C TRP A 120 -15.15 9.76 11.69
N GLY A 121 -15.95 10.57 10.98
CA GLY A 121 -16.43 11.86 11.45
C GLY A 121 -15.36 12.95 11.48
N THR A 122 -14.27 12.78 10.73
CA THR A 122 -13.16 13.74 10.63
C THR A 122 -13.18 14.40 9.25
N PRO A 123 -13.06 15.73 9.13
CA PRO A 123 -12.99 16.36 7.83
C PRO A 123 -11.64 16.07 7.14
N PRO A 124 -11.59 16.10 5.79
CA PRO A 124 -10.32 16.22 5.09
C PRO A 124 -9.61 17.52 5.49
N MET A 125 -8.28 17.54 5.37
CA MET A 125 -7.52 18.77 5.57
C MET A 125 -8.02 19.82 4.58
N ALA A 126 -8.21 21.05 5.06
CA ALA A 126 -8.58 22.14 4.17
C ALA A 126 -7.44 22.37 3.17
N ASP A 127 -7.78 22.49 1.88
CA ASP A 127 -6.85 22.91 0.84
C ASP A 127 -6.28 24.28 1.23
N GLY A 128 -5.00 24.32 1.57
CA GLY A 128 -4.29 25.55 1.92
C GLY A 128 -4.06 25.71 3.42
N MET A 129 -2.99 25.10 3.92
CA MET A 129 -2.25 25.71 5.01
C MET A 129 -1.58 26.97 4.42
N PRO A 130 -1.92 28.20 4.85
CA PRO A 130 -1.17 29.36 4.42
C PRO A 130 0.26 29.23 4.95
N GLY A 131 1.22 29.12 4.03
CA GLY A 131 2.65 29.20 4.33
C GLY A 131 3.06 30.61 4.72
#